data_AF-A0A410X3I5-F1
#
_entry.id   AF-A0A410X3I5-F1
#
_cell.length_a   1.000
_cell.length_b   1.000
_cell.length_c   1.000
_cell.angle_alpha   90.00
_cell.angle_beta   90.00
_cell.angle_gamma   90.00
#
_symmetry.space_group_name_H-M   'P 1'
#
loop_
_entity.id
_entity.type
_entity.pdbx_description
1 polymer ?
#
loop_
_entity_poly.entity_id
_entity_poly.type
_entity_poly.pdbx_seq_one_letter_code
_entity_poly.pdbx_strand_id
1 'polypeptide(L)'
;MLLYTMDLSRPFPYKDLERIKQDFELELSLLSEEACLNADFNDYCVTVAGTISYVLSGSEENIPSRQMQLMKMNFFERFPSYKFFENKVSHYPAFQKELNSFEEARVLVLRYFIR
;
A
#
# COMPACT_ATOMS: atom_id res chain seq x y z
N MET A 1 22.24 -1.60 -3.88
CA MET A 1 20.93 -0.92 -3.95
C MET A 1 19.91 -1.79 -3.23
N LEU A 2 19.47 -1.39 -2.03
CA LEU A 2 18.64 -2.19 -1.11
C LEU A 2 17.22 -2.51 -1.62
N LEU A 3 16.79 -1.86 -2.71
CA LEU A 3 15.48 -2.10 -3.33
C LEU A 3 15.38 -3.47 -4.04
N TYR A 4 16.50 -4.04 -4.52
CA TYR A 4 16.48 -5.34 -5.22
C TYR A 4 16.19 -6.54 -4.30
N THR A 5 16.28 -6.38 -2.98
CA THR A 5 16.07 -7.47 -2.02
C THR A 5 14.64 -7.53 -1.48
N MET A 6 13.76 -6.61 -1.88
CA MET A 6 12.38 -6.58 -1.40
C MET A 6 11.49 -7.49 -2.23
N ASP A 7 10.86 -8.44 -1.56
CA ASP A 7 9.91 -9.39 -2.17
C ASP A 7 8.54 -8.73 -2.31
N LEU A 8 8.39 -7.94 -3.39
CA LEU A 8 7.15 -7.25 -3.81
C LEU A 8 6.41 -8.03 -4.92
N SER A 9 6.83 -9.25 -5.23
CA SER A 9 6.25 -10.10 -6.28
C SER A 9 5.30 -11.17 -5.74
N ARG A 10 4.89 -11.03 -4.48
CA ARG A 10 3.98 -11.98 -3.83
C ARG A 10 2.60 -11.94 -4.48
N PRO A 11 1.86 -13.06 -4.40
CA PRO A 11 0.46 -13.06 -4.79
C PRO A 11 -0.34 -12.07 -3.93
N PHE A 12 -1.19 -11.29 -4.59
CA PHE A 12 -2.08 -10.35 -3.93
C PHE A 12 -2.97 -11.06 -2.87
N PRO A 13 -3.18 -10.48 -1.67
CA PRO A 13 -3.74 -11.20 -0.52
C PRO A 13 -5.28 -11.31 -0.55
N TYR A 14 -5.85 -11.81 -1.65
CA TYR A 14 -7.30 -11.87 -1.87
C TYR A 14 -8.07 -12.56 -0.73
N LYS A 15 -7.56 -13.68 -0.21
CA LYS A 15 -8.23 -14.43 0.86
C LYS A 15 -8.37 -13.62 2.14
N ASP A 16 -7.33 -12.85 2.50
CA ASP A 16 -7.36 -12.05 3.71
C ASP A 16 -8.17 -10.78 3.52
N LEU A 17 -8.12 -10.14 2.35
CA LEU A 17 -9.00 -9.02 2.02
C LEU A 17 -10.48 -9.42 2.04
N GLU A 18 -10.80 -10.63 1.57
CA GLU A 18 -12.16 -11.17 1.65
C GLU A 18 -12.59 -11.40 3.10
N ARG A 19 -11.70 -11.91 3.95
CA ARG A 19 -11.97 -12.06 5.39
C ARG A 19 -12.17 -10.72 6.07
N ILE A 20 -11.36 -9.69 5.77
CA ILE A 20 -11.58 -8.32 6.28
C ILE A 20 -12.97 -7.83 5.88
N LYS A 21 -13.39 -8.07 4.63
CA LYS A 21 -14.74 -7.68 4.18
C LYS A 21 -15.86 -8.35 4.97
N GLN A 22 -15.69 -9.62 5.31
CA GLN A 22 -16.66 -10.37 6.10
C GLN A 22 -16.67 -9.94 7.57
N ASP A 23 -15.49 -9.77 8.17
CA ASP A 23 -15.35 -9.42 9.58
C ASP A 23 -15.83 -7.99 9.89
N PHE A 24 -15.78 -7.09 8.90
CA PHE A 24 -16.16 -5.67 9.01
C PHE A 24 -17.22 -5.26 7.99
N GLU A 25 -18.14 -6.18 7.64
CA GLU A 25 -19.19 -5.93 6.65
C GLU A 25 -20.01 -4.68 6.99
N LEU A 26 -20.36 -4.50 8.27
CA LEU A 26 -21.13 -3.35 8.73
C LEU A 26 -20.37 -2.04 8.56
N GLU A 27 -19.11 -1.96 9.01
CA GLU A 27 -18.28 -0.76 8.85
C GLU A 27 -18.05 -0.41 7.39
N LEU A 28 -17.85 -1.43 6.54
CA LEU A 28 -17.66 -1.24 5.10
C LEU A 28 -18.96 -0.79 4.40
N SER A 29 -20.12 -1.26 4.84
CA SER A 29 -21.42 -0.84 4.29
C SER A 29 -21.75 0.63 4.52
N LEU A 30 -21.06 1.27 5.48
CA LEU A 30 -21.20 2.69 5.80
C LEU A 30 -20.27 3.59 4.99
N LEU A 31 -19.37 3.01 4.18
CA LEU A 31 -18.45 3.77 3.34
C LEU A 31 -19.14 4.26 2.05
N SER A 32 -18.47 5.18 1.35
CA SER A 32 -18.89 5.61 0.00
C SER A 32 -19.00 4.40 -0.94
N GLU A 33 -19.91 4.45 -1.90
CA GLU A 33 -20.03 3.43 -2.97
C GLU A 33 -18.75 3.29 -3.80
N GLU A 34 -17.90 4.32 -3.82
CA GLU A 34 -16.59 4.30 -4.48
C GLU A 34 -15.52 3.56 -3.66
N ALA A 35 -15.74 3.33 -2.36
CA ALA A 35 -14.77 2.67 -1.50
C ALA A 35 -14.69 1.18 -1.84
N CYS A 36 -13.50 0.74 -2.25
CA CYS A 36 -13.28 -0.65 -2.61
C CYS A 36 -11.93 -1.09 -2.06
N LEU A 37 -11.95 -1.80 -0.93
CA LEU A 37 -10.74 -2.21 -0.20
C LEU A 37 -9.69 -2.89 -1.11
N ASN A 38 -10.12 -3.75 -2.04
CA ASN A 38 -9.21 -4.41 -2.96
C ASN A 38 -8.58 -3.42 -3.95
N ALA A 39 -9.40 -2.52 -4.51
CA ALA A 39 -8.93 -1.54 -5.48
C ALA A 39 -8.01 -0.51 -4.82
N ASP A 40 -8.37 -0.03 -3.63
CA ASP A 40 -7.60 0.95 -2.85
C ASP A 40 -6.26 0.37 -2.40
N PHE A 41 -6.25 -0.87 -1.91
CA PHE A 41 -4.99 -1.54 -1.54
C PHE A 41 -4.12 -1.82 -2.77
N ASN A 42 -4.71 -2.21 -3.90
CA ASN A 42 -3.97 -2.38 -5.14
C ASN A 42 -3.40 -1.04 -5.65
N ASP A 43 -4.18 0.04 -5.62
CA ASP A 43 -3.75 1.38 -5.99
C ASP A 43 -2.57 1.86 -5.13
N TYR A 44 -2.61 1.58 -3.82
CA TYR A 44 -1.49 1.80 -2.92
C TYR A 44 -0.22 1.06 -3.38
N CYS A 45 -0.32 -0.26 -3.60
CA CYS A 45 0.80 -1.10 -4.00
C CYS A 45 1.39 -0.66 -5.36
N VAL A 46 0.54 -0.41 -6.36
CA VAL A 46 0.95 0.03 -7.70
C VAL A 46 1.62 1.40 -7.65
N THR A 47 1.14 2.33 -6.82
CA THR A 47 1.78 3.63 -6.63
C THR A 47 3.23 3.45 -6.16
N VAL A 48 3.44 2.61 -5.13
CA VAL A 48 4.77 2.34 -4.57
C VAL A 48 5.65 1.62 -5.59
N ALA A 49 5.17 0.54 -6.21
CA ALA A 49 5.91 -0.23 -7.21
C ALA A 49 6.31 0.63 -8.42
N GLY A 50 5.40 1.48 -8.91
CA GLY A 50 5.67 2.41 -10.00
C GLY A 50 6.72 3.45 -9.62
N THR A 51 6.73 3.95 -8.37
CA THR A 51 7.77 4.90 -7.95
C THR A 51 9.12 4.20 -7.89
N ILE A 52 9.15 2.99 -7.36
CA ILE A 52 10.36 2.16 -7.33
C ILE A 52 10.89 1.93 -8.74
N SER A 53 10.04 1.66 -9.74
CA SER A 53 10.51 1.43 -11.11
C SER A 53 11.23 2.64 -11.70
N TYR A 54 10.75 3.86 -11.44
CA TYR A 54 11.46 5.08 -11.86
C TYR A 54 12.83 5.24 -11.18
N VAL A 55 12.91 4.95 -9.87
CA VAL A 55 14.19 4.99 -9.13
C VAL A 55 15.17 3.95 -9.66
N LEU A 56 14.70 2.73 -9.92
CA LEU A 56 15.53 1.64 -10.43
C LEU A 56 16.00 1.88 -11.87
N SER A 57 15.24 2.63 -12.68
CA SER A 57 15.63 2.99 -14.05
C SER A 57 16.49 4.25 -14.14
N GLY A 58 16.76 4.93 -13.02
CA GLY A 58 17.48 6.21 -13.01
C GLY A 58 16.72 7.31 -13.75
N SER A 59 15.39 7.31 -13.65
CA SER A 59 14.48 8.24 -14.32
C SER A 59 13.65 9.02 -13.30
N GLU A 60 14.26 9.38 -12.17
CA GLU A 60 13.60 10.01 -11.03
C GLU A 60 12.95 11.35 -11.37
N GLU A 61 13.50 12.09 -12.34
CA GLU A 61 12.96 13.34 -12.84
C GLU A 61 11.60 13.18 -13.53
N ASN A 62 11.25 11.96 -13.94
CA ASN A 62 9.98 11.64 -14.59
C ASN A 62 8.90 11.16 -13.61
N ILE A 63 9.19 11.08 -12.31
CA ILE A 63 8.19 10.68 -11.32
C ILE A 63 7.11 11.78 -11.21
N PRO A 64 5.83 11.47 -11.42
CA PRO A 64 4.76 12.44 -11.27
C PRO A 64 4.72 13.03 -9.85
N SER A 65 4.57 14.36 -9.74
CA SER A 65 4.52 15.06 -8.45
C SER A 65 3.41 14.52 -7.53
N ARG A 66 2.24 14.19 -8.09
CA ARG A 66 1.13 13.55 -7.38
C ARG A 66 1.55 12.21 -6.77
N GLN A 67 2.32 11.41 -7.50
CA GLN A 67 2.80 10.11 -7.00
C GLN A 67 3.72 10.30 -5.80
N MET A 68 4.64 11.28 -5.85
CA MET A 68 5.47 11.63 -4.70
C MET A 68 4.70 12.17 -3.50
N GLN A 69 3.59 12.89 -3.73
CA GLN A 69 2.69 13.29 -2.63
C GLN A 69 2.03 12.06 -1.99
N LEU A 70 1.57 11.09 -2.79
CA LEU A 70 0.98 9.86 -2.30
C LEU A 70 1.98 9.00 -1.51
N MET A 71 3.23 8.94 -1.95
CA MET A 71 4.31 8.21 -1.25
C MET A 71 4.57 8.70 0.17
N LYS A 72 4.19 9.95 0.50
CA LYS A 72 4.36 10.50 1.86
C LYS A 72 3.38 9.91 2.89
N MET A 73 2.31 9.28 2.43
CA MET A 73 1.27 8.70 3.28
C MET A 73 1.44 7.18 3.35
N ASN A 74 1.29 6.61 4.55
CA ASN A 74 1.05 5.18 4.71
C ASN A 74 -0.36 4.80 4.21
N PHE A 75 -0.67 3.50 4.14
CA PHE A 75 -1.96 3.01 3.64
C PHE A 75 -3.17 3.63 4.37
N PHE A 76 -3.16 3.66 5.70
CA PHE A 76 -4.27 4.17 6.51
C PHE A 76 -4.34 5.70 6.58
N GLU A 77 -3.25 6.40 6.26
CA GLU A 77 -3.24 7.85 6.03
C GLU A 77 -3.87 8.19 4.68
N ARG A 78 -3.58 7.40 3.64
CA ARG A 78 -4.15 7.59 2.29
C ARG A 78 -5.64 7.20 2.24
N PHE A 79 -6.02 6.16 2.95
CA PHE A 79 -7.39 5.64 3.00
C PHE A 79 -7.90 5.59 4.44
N PRO A 80 -8.25 6.75 5.03
CA PRO A 80 -8.61 6.85 6.44
C PRO A 80 -9.93 6.13 6.81
N SER A 81 -10.77 5.84 5.82
CA SER A 81 -11.99 5.03 5.99
C SER A 81 -11.71 3.64 6.54
N TYR A 82 -10.50 3.09 6.34
CA TYR A 82 -10.12 1.75 6.76
C TYR A 82 -9.49 1.66 8.16
N LYS A 83 -9.38 2.79 8.88
CA LYS A 83 -8.74 2.82 10.21
C LYS A 83 -9.41 1.93 11.26
N PHE A 84 -10.67 1.55 11.08
CA PHE A 84 -11.40 0.68 12.01
C PHE A 84 -10.78 -0.72 12.18
N PHE A 85 -9.94 -1.16 11.22
CA PHE A 85 -9.20 -2.43 11.31
C PHE A 85 -7.68 -2.29 11.40
N GLU A 86 -7.13 -1.06 11.44
CA GLU A 86 -5.68 -0.81 11.47
C GLU A 86 -4.98 -1.55 12.61
N ASN A 87 -5.56 -1.54 13.81
CA ASN A 87 -5.02 -2.24 14.98
C ASN A 87 -5.28 -3.75 14.99
N LYS A 88 -5.96 -4.30 13.98
CA LYS A 88 -6.32 -5.72 13.84
C LYS A 88 -5.66 -6.37 12.63
N VAL A 89 -4.79 -5.66 11.91
CA VAL A 89 -4.09 -6.15 10.71
C VAL A 89 -3.36 -7.48 10.96
N SER A 90 -2.86 -7.73 12.17
CA SER A 90 -2.21 -8.99 12.55
C SER A 90 -3.11 -10.23 12.47
N HIS A 91 -4.44 -10.08 12.40
CA HIS A 91 -5.37 -11.19 12.19
C HIS A 91 -5.42 -11.69 10.74
N TYR A 92 -4.78 -10.96 9.83
CA TYR A 92 -4.77 -11.18 8.38
C TYR A 92 -3.31 -11.29 7.90
N PRO A 93 -2.62 -12.43 8.14
CA PRO A 93 -1.16 -12.53 7.96
C PRO A 93 -0.67 -12.26 6.54
N ALA A 94 -1.40 -12.69 5.51
CA ALA A 94 -1.01 -12.45 4.12
C ALA A 94 -1.16 -10.96 3.78
N PHE A 95 -2.26 -10.33 4.20
CA PHE A 95 -2.45 -8.88 4.04
C PHE A 95 -1.39 -8.09 4.81
N GLN A 96 -1.15 -8.41 6.08
CA GLN A 96 -0.14 -7.76 6.92
C GLN A 96 1.25 -7.84 6.28
N LYS A 97 1.63 -9.04 5.81
CA LYS A 97 2.95 -9.26 5.21
C LYS A 97 3.12 -8.43 3.94
N GLU A 98 2.08 -8.34 3.11
CA GLU A 98 2.07 -7.54 1.90
C GLU A 98 2.16 -6.05 2.22
N LEU A 99 1.25 -5.56 3.08
CA LEU A 99 1.22 -4.17 3.52
C LEU A 99 2.58 -3.74 4.08
N ASN A 100 3.16 -4.52 5.00
CA ASN A 100 4.46 -4.23 5.58
C ASN A 100 5.58 -4.16 4.52
N SER A 101 5.56 -5.07 3.53
CA SER A 101 6.58 -5.09 2.48
C SER A 101 6.52 -3.81 1.63
N PHE A 102 5.32 -3.35 1.29
CA PHE A 102 5.12 -2.09 0.57
C PHE A 102 5.40 -0.85 1.42
N GLU A 103 5.04 -0.85 2.70
CA GLU A 103 5.38 0.24 3.63
C GLU A 103 6.89 0.41 3.81
N GLU A 104 7.61 -0.70 4.01
CA GLU A 104 9.07 -0.68 4.09
C GLU A 104 9.69 -0.15 2.80
N ALA A 105 9.18 -0.58 1.64
CA ALA A 105 9.68 -0.15 0.34
C ALA A 105 9.44 1.35 0.12
N ARG A 106 8.24 1.83 0.46
CA ARG A 106 7.88 3.25 0.43
C ARG A 106 8.82 4.09 1.29
N VAL A 107 9.10 3.66 2.52
CA VAL A 107 10.01 4.36 3.43
C VAL A 107 11.44 4.38 2.89
N LEU A 108 11.93 3.29 2.28
CA LEU A 108 13.26 3.26 1.67
C LEU A 108 13.39 4.22 0.50
N VAL A 109 12.36 4.29 -0.37
CA VAL A 109 12.31 5.27 -1.46
C VAL A 109 12.30 6.70 -0.93
N LEU A 110 11.48 7.01 0.08
CA LEU A 110 11.48 8.35 0.68
C LEU A 110 12.85 8.73 1.26
N ARG A 111 13.52 7.79 1.93
CA ARG A 111 14.89 8.01 2.45
C ARG A 111 15.93 8.22 1.35
N TYR A 112 15.73 7.64 0.16
CA TYR A 112 16.59 7.88 -0.99
C TYR A 112 16.55 9.35 -1.42
N PHE A 113 15.36 9.98 -1.42
CA PHE A 113 15.17 11.39 -1.82
C PHE A 113 15.48 12.44 -0.75
N ILE A 114 15.70 12.05 0.50
CA ILE A 114 16.08 12.97 1.59
C ILE A 114 17.62 13.16 1.67
N ARG A 115 18.38 12.38 0.89
CA ARG A 115 19.85 12.45 0.86
C ARG A 115 20.38 13.71 0.20
#